data_AF-A0A2E9AT34-F1
#
_entry.id   AF-A0A2E9AT34-F1
#
_cell.length_a   1.000
_cell.length_b   1.000
_cell.length_c   1.000
_cell.angle_alpha   90.00
_cell.angle_beta   90.00
_cell.angle_gamma   90.00
#
_symmetry.space_group_name_H-M   'P 1'
#
loop_
_entity.id
_entity.type
_entity.pdbx_description
1 polymer ?
#
loop_
_entity_poly.entity_id
_entity_poly.type
_entity_poly.pdbx_seq_one_letter_code
_entity_poly.pdbx_strand_id
1 'polypeptide(L)'
;MTIEETPEGDVQESPPAFIDKQEEAEAAFWRLKKAADRWRENRVKRVLAQEDEGILVTLGRVVYALICILFDGLILVELPIMMGRTAAAWTLYAVLLILVVRVQYDYYQKWFSVDISQIDFDPE
;
A
#
# COMPACT_ATOMS: atom_id res chain seq x y z
N MET A 1 42.94 10.51 69.42
CA MET A 1 42.08 9.64 70.26
C MET A 1 40.74 10.32 70.30
N THR A 2 39.71 9.82 69.64
CA THR A 2 39.13 8.50 69.88
C THR A 2 38.64 7.86 68.60
N ILE A 3 39.01 6.59 68.47
CA ILE A 3 38.44 5.61 67.54
C ILE A 3 37.24 5.02 68.30
N GLU A 4 36.05 5.02 67.71
CA GLU A 4 35.01 4.07 68.08
C GLU A 4 34.69 3.24 66.85
N GLU A 5 35.06 1.95 66.92
CA GLU A 5 34.70 0.92 65.97
C GLU A 5 33.44 0.18 66.41
N THR A 6 32.67 -0.23 65.39
CA THR A 6 31.79 -1.42 65.26
C THR A 6 30.42 -1.43 65.96
N PRO A 7 29.39 -2.15 65.42
CA PRO A 7 29.48 -3.23 64.43
C PRO A 7 28.54 -3.14 63.21
N GLU A 8 28.83 -4.04 62.28
CA GLU A 8 28.07 -4.45 61.10
C GLU A 8 26.58 -4.66 61.40
N GLY A 9 25.73 -4.06 60.58
CA GLY A 9 24.29 -4.28 60.60
C GLY A 9 23.67 -3.92 59.26
N ASP A 10 23.41 -4.96 58.45
CA ASP A 10 22.46 -5.04 57.34
C ASP A 10 22.06 -3.72 56.65
N VAL A 11 22.81 -3.30 55.62
CA VAL A 11 22.28 -2.36 54.63
C VAL A 11 21.62 -3.16 53.52
N GLN A 12 20.34 -3.43 53.79
CA GLN A 12 19.25 -3.67 52.85
C GLN A 12 19.60 -3.23 51.41
N GLU A 13 19.59 -4.20 50.49
CA GLU A 13 19.53 -3.92 49.05
C GLU A 13 18.32 -3.00 48.82
N SER A 14 18.58 -1.74 48.50
CA SER A 14 17.51 -0.77 48.27
C SER A 14 16.62 -1.31 47.14
N PRO A 15 15.30 -1.46 47.33
CA PRO A 15 14.42 -1.82 46.23
C PRO A 15 14.61 -0.77 45.11
N PRO A 16 14.53 -1.17 43.82
CA PRO A 16 14.81 -0.27 42.71
C PRO A 16 14.04 1.03 42.94
N ALA A 17 14.76 2.16 42.88
CA ALA A 17 14.23 3.48 43.16
C ALA A 17 12.82 3.59 42.57
N PHE A 18 11.82 3.75 43.44
CA PHE A 18 10.43 3.96 43.07
C PHE A 18 10.41 5.08 42.03
N ILE A 19 10.28 4.74 40.75
CA ILE A 19 10.06 5.73 39.71
C ILE A 19 8.75 6.43 40.11
N ASP A 20 8.78 7.77 40.15
CA ASP A 20 7.65 8.55 40.63
C ASP A 20 6.40 8.17 39.81
N LYS A 21 5.29 7.90 40.50
CA LYS A 21 4.02 7.54 39.88
C LYS A 21 3.58 8.58 38.85
N GLN A 22 4.01 9.83 39.02
CA GLN A 22 3.81 10.91 38.05
C GLN A 22 4.59 10.66 36.75
N GLU A 23 5.86 10.27 36.85
CA GLU A 23 6.73 9.98 35.69
C GLU A 23 6.23 8.75 34.91
N GLU A 24 5.74 7.72 35.60
CA GLU A 24 5.11 6.57 34.96
C GLU A 24 3.82 6.94 34.22
N ALA A 25 3.00 7.81 34.82
CA ALA A 25 1.75 8.28 34.23
C ALA A 25 2.01 9.17 33.00
N GLU A 26 3.03 10.04 33.04
CA GLU A 26 3.44 10.85 31.90
C GLU A 26 4.01 9.98 30.78
N ALA A 27 4.86 9.00 31.09
CA ALA A 27 5.37 8.07 30.10
C ALA A 27 4.24 7.23 29.47
N ALA A 28 3.25 6.81 30.25
CA ALA A 28 2.06 6.12 29.73
C ALA A 28 1.21 7.04 28.85
N PHE A 29 1.05 8.31 29.24
CA PHE A 29 0.33 9.32 28.46
C PHE A 29 1.00 9.55 27.11
N TRP A 30 2.33 9.70 27.07
CA TRP A 30 3.07 9.89 25.81
C TRP A 30 3.00 8.67 24.89
N ARG A 31 3.00 7.45 25.45
CA ARG A 31 2.78 6.23 24.65
C ARG A 31 1.39 6.20 24.03
N LEU A 32 0.37 6.55 24.83
CA LEU A 32 -1.01 6.57 24.38
C LEU A 32 -1.26 7.67 23.35
N LYS A 33 -0.67 8.86 23.55
CA LYS A 33 -0.68 9.95 22.58
C LYS A 33 -0.02 9.53 21.26
N LYS A 34 1.18 8.94 21.30
CA LYS A 34 1.86 8.45 20.10
C LYS A 34 1.05 7.39 19.35
N ALA A 35 0.35 6.52 20.07
CA ALA A 35 -0.55 5.54 19.48
C ALA A 35 -1.79 6.21 18.83
N ALA A 36 -2.36 7.21 19.50
CA ALA A 36 -3.50 7.98 18.99
C ALA A 36 -3.14 8.83 17.76
N ASP A 37 -1.97 9.48 17.77
CA ASP A 37 -1.46 10.27 16.64
C ASP A 37 -1.21 9.36 15.43
N ARG A 38 -0.58 8.19 15.64
CA ARG A 38 -0.40 7.19 14.57
C ARG A 38 -1.73 6.70 14.00
N TRP A 39 -2.75 6.52 14.84
CA TRP A 39 -4.08 6.13 14.37
C TRP A 39 -4.74 7.24 13.55
N ARG A 40 -4.62 8.51 13.99
CA ARG A 40 -5.14 9.66 13.27
C ARG A 40 -4.47 9.84 11.92
N GLU A 41 -3.15 9.74 11.87
CA GLU A 41 -2.37 9.78 10.63
C GLU A 41 -2.82 8.67 9.67
N ASN A 42 -2.93 7.42 10.15
CA ASN A 42 -3.37 6.31 9.30
C ASN A 42 -4.80 6.50 8.75
N ARG A 43 -5.68 7.15 9.51
CA ARG A 43 -7.01 7.51 9.02
C ARG A 43 -6.98 8.58 7.95
N VAL A 44 -6.21 9.65 8.16
CA VAL A 44 -6.07 10.74 7.18
C VAL A 44 -5.39 10.22 5.90
N LYS A 45 -4.36 9.38 6.03
CA LYS A 45 -3.67 8.69 4.92
C LYS A 45 -4.66 7.92 4.04
N ARG A 46 -5.60 7.18 4.66
CA ARG A 46 -6.61 6.41 3.92
C ARG A 46 -7.57 7.29 3.14
N VAL A 47 -7.96 8.44 3.71
CA VAL A 47 -8.90 9.36 3.06
C VAL A 47 -8.22 10.08 1.89
N LEU A 48 -6.99 10.58 2.09
CA LEU A 48 -6.23 11.26 1.02
C LEU A 48 -5.89 10.31 -0.13
N ALA A 49 -5.54 9.05 0.15
CA ALA A 49 -5.31 8.05 -0.88
C ALA A 49 -6.58 7.72 -1.71
N GLN A 50 -7.78 7.96 -1.15
CA GLN A 50 -9.04 7.81 -1.88
C GLN A 50 -9.42 9.06 -2.69
N GLU A 51 -8.99 10.26 -2.26
CA GLU A 51 -9.21 11.51 -3.01
C GLU A 51 -8.25 11.65 -4.21
N ASP A 52 -7.06 11.06 -4.13
CA ASP A 52 -6.03 11.15 -5.18
C ASP A 52 -6.22 10.16 -6.34
N GLU A 53 -7.06 9.13 -6.20
CA GLU A 53 -7.53 8.36 -7.36
C GLU A 53 -8.53 9.21 -8.15
N GLY A 54 -8.00 10.07 -9.02
CA GLY A 54 -8.80 10.97 -9.83
C GLY A 54 -9.88 10.23 -10.61
N ILE A 55 -11.12 10.74 -10.59
CA ILE A 55 -12.28 10.22 -11.32
C ILE A 55 -11.97 9.92 -12.79
N LEU A 56 -11.04 10.69 -13.39
CA LEU A 56 -10.55 10.49 -14.76
C LEU A 56 -9.78 9.17 -14.95
N VAL A 57 -9.02 8.73 -13.96
CA VAL A 57 -8.29 7.46 -13.99
C VAL A 57 -9.28 6.30 -13.92
N THR A 58 -10.25 6.38 -13.02
CA THR A 58 -11.29 5.35 -12.87
C THR A 58 -12.18 5.23 -14.10
N LEU A 59 -12.66 6.36 -14.64
CA LEU A 59 -13.41 6.37 -15.90
C LEU A 59 -12.54 5.95 -17.09
N GLY A 60 -11.28 6.38 -17.11
CA GLY A 60 -10.30 6.00 -18.14
C GLY A 60 -10.09 4.50 -18.22
N ARG A 61 -9.99 3.81 -17.07
CA ARG A 61 -9.89 2.34 -17.01
C ARG A 61 -11.08 1.64 -17.67
N VAL A 62 -12.29 2.11 -17.38
CA VAL A 62 -13.53 1.56 -17.95
C VAL A 62 -13.59 1.80 -19.46
N VAL A 63 -13.32 3.03 -19.91
CA VAL A 63 -13.31 3.39 -21.33
C VAL A 63 -12.24 2.61 -22.09
N TYR A 64 -11.04 2.46 -21.50
CA TYR A 64 -9.96 1.66 -22.08
C TYR A 64 -10.40 0.20 -22.26
N ALA A 65 -10.96 -0.42 -21.21
CA ALA A 65 -11.44 -1.80 -21.29
C ALA A 65 -12.53 -1.97 -22.37
N LEU A 66 -13.45 -1.01 -22.49
CA LEU A 66 -14.47 -1.02 -23.55
C LEU A 66 -13.83 -0.97 -24.94
N ILE A 67 -12.82 -0.12 -25.16
CA ILE A 67 -12.11 -0.03 -26.43
C ILE A 67 -11.37 -1.34 -26.74
N CYS A 68 -10.70 -1.95 -25.76
CA CYS A 68 -10.04 -3.25 -25.94
C CYS A 68 -11.02 -4.36 -26.31
N ILE A 69 -12.16 -4.46 -25.62
CA ILE A 69 -13.19 -5.46 -25.93
C ILE A 69 -13.76 -5.25 -27.34
N LEU A 70 -14.01 -4.00 -27.73
CA LEU A 70 -14.48 -3.68 -29.09
C LEU A 70 -13.43 -4.04 -30.14
N PHE A 71 -12.16 -3.72 -29.90
CA PHE A 71 -11.09 -4.09 -30.82
C PHE A 71 -10.93 -5.61 -30.96
N ASP A 72 -10.85 -6.32 -29.83
CA ASP A 72 -10.66 -7.77 -29.80
C ASP A 72 -11.86 -8.52 -30.40
N GLY A 73 -13.07 -8.10 -30.05
CA GLY A 73 -14.31 -8.77 -30.44
C GLY A 73 -14.84 -8.39 -31.83
N LEU A 74 -14.63 -7.15 -32.27
CA LEU A 74 -15.13 -6.67 -33.57
C LEU A 74 -14.06 -6.76 -34.64
N ILE A 75 -12.90 -6.14 -34.43
CA ILE A 75 -11.84 -6.03 -35.45
C ILE A 75 -11.10 -7.36 -35.59
N LEU A 76 -10.69 -7.96 -34.47
CA LEU A 76 -9.87 -9.16 -34.50
C LEU A 76 -10.64 -10.39 -35.00
N VAL A 77 -11.92 -10.51 -34.65
CA VAL A 77 -12.80 -11.59 -35.12
C VAL A 77 -13.11 -11.49 -36.62
N GLU A 78 -13.00 -10.30 -37.22
CA GLU A 78 -13.20 -10.15 -38.66
C GLU A 78 -12.10 -10.86 -39.48
N LEU A 79 -10.88 -10.98 -38.94
CA LEU A 79 -9.76 -11.67 -39.60
C LEU A 79 -10.09 -13.13 -39.97
N PRO A 80 -10.50 -14.02 -39.04
CA PRO A 80 -10.85 -15.39 -39.40
C PRO A 80 -12.08 -15.47 -40.32
N ILE A 81 -12.99 -14.51 -40.26
CA ILE A 81 -14.16 -14.45 -41.14
C ILE A 81 -13.72 -14.14 -42.58
N MET A 82 -12.87 -13.14 -42.79
CA MET A 82 -12.32 -12.77 -44.10
C MET A 82 -11.46 -13.89 -44.70
N MET A 83 -10.73 -14.65 -43.87
CA MET A 83 -9.91 -15.80 -44.29
C MET A 83 -10.72 -17.08 -44.59
N GLY A 84 -12.06 -16.99 -44.64
CA GLY A 84 -12.92 -18.13 -44.99
C GLY A 84 -13.17 -19.11 -43.85
N ARG A 85 -13.02 -18.68 -42.59
CA ARG A 85 -13.33 -19.46 -41.37
C ARG A 85 -12.60 -20.80 -41.28
N THR A 86 -11.41 -20.90 -41.86
CA THR A 86 -10.58 -22.11 -41.84
C THR A 86 -9.96 -22.33 -40.45
N ALA A 87 -9.62 -23.59 -40.12
CA ALA A 87 -8.97 -23.92 -38.84
C ALA A 87 -7.64 -23.17 -38.64
N ALA A 88 -6.88 -22.97 -39.72
CA ALA A 88 -5.65 -22.19 -39.69
C ALA A 88 -5.92 -20.71 -39.35
N ALA A 89 -6.99 -20.13 -39.88
CA ALA A 89 -7.38 -18.75 -39.58
C ALA A 89 -7.77 -18.56 -38.11
N TRP A 90 -8.50 -19.52 -37.53
CA TRP A 90 -8.81 -19.53 -36.10
C TRP A 90 -7.56 -19.70 -35.23
N THR A 91 -6.60 -20.52 -35.69
CA THR A 91 -5.33 -20.72 -34.98
C THR A 91 -4.48 -19.43 -35.01
N LEU A 92 -4.40 -18.77 -36.17
CA LEU A 92 -3.74 -17.48 -36.33
C LEU A 92 -4.41 -16.40 -35.45
N TYR A 93 -5.74 -16.34 -35.47
CA TYR A 93 -6.53 -15.45 -34.62
C TYR A 93 -6.19 -15.65 -33.14
N ALA A 94 -6.16 -16.89 -32.65
CA ALA A 94 -5.87 -17.17 -31.24
C ALA A 94 -4.46 -16.70 -30.84
N VAL A 95 -3.46 -16.94 -31.68
CA VAL A 95 -2.08 -16.47 -31.44
C VAL A 95 -2.03 -14.93 -31.41
N LEU A 96 -2.72 -14.29 -32.35
CA LEU A 96 -2.74 -12.83 -32.47
C LEU A 96 -3.49 -12.18 -31.30
N LEU A 97 -4.61 -12.77 -30.87
CA LEU A 97 -5.37 -12.36 -29.69
C LEU A 97 -4.49 -12.41 -28.42
N ILE A 98 -3.74 -13.50 -28.21
CA ILE A 98 -2.84 -13.62 -27.05
C ILE A 98 -1.79 -12.51 -27.04
N LEU A 99 -1.20 -12.19 -28.20
CA LEU A 99 -0.22 -11.12 -28.32
C LEU A 99 -0.84 -9.75 -28.04
N VAL A 100 -2.01 -9.49 -28.63
CA VAL A 100 -2.73 -8.22 -28.45
C VAL A 100 -3.14 -8.02 -27.00
N VAL A 101 -3.73 -9.03 -26.35
CA VAL A 101 -4.13 -8.96 -24.94
C VAL A 101 -2.92 -8.71 -24.03
N ARG A 102 -1.76 -9.33 -24.33
CA ARG A 102 -0.52 -9.04 -23.59
C ARG A 102 -0.10 -7.59 -23.72
N VAL A 103 -0.08 -7.07 -24.95
CA VAL A 103 0.27 -5.67 -25.21
C VAL A 103 -0.72 -4.73 -24.53
N GLN A 104 -2.02 -4.98 -24.65
CA GLN A 104 -3.07 -4.21 -23.98
C GLN A 104 -2.89 -4.22 -22.46
N TYR A 105 -2.57 -5.39 -21.88
CA TYR A 105 -2.30 -5.49 -20.45
C TYR A 105 -1.09 -4.66 -20.03
N ASP A 106 0.02 -4.74 -20.76
CA ASP A 106 1.23 -3.97 -20.46
C ASP A 106 0.98 -2.45 -20.59
N TYR A 107 0.24 -2.04 -21.62
CA TYR A 107 -0.18 -0.64 -21.77
C TYR A 107 -1.10 -0.21 -20.64
N TYR A 108 -2.10 -1.02 -20.28
CA TYR A 108 -3.00 -0.73 -19.17
C TYR A 108 -2.23 -0.52 -17.87
N GLN A 109 -1.29 -1.43 -17.56
CA GLN A 109 -0.45 -1.31 -16.37
C GLN A 109 0.38 -0.03 -16.38
N LYS A 110 0.98 0.34 -17.52
CA LYS A 110 1.81 1.56 -17.63
C LYS A 110 1.01 2.86 -17.58
N TRP A 111 -0.19 2.88 -18.16
CA TRP A 111 -1.01 4.09 -18.27
C TRP A 111 -1.84 4.34 -17.02
N PHE A 112 -2.28 3.27 -16.35
CA PHE A 112 -3.12 3.33 -15.16
C PHE A 112 -2.40 2.85 -13.90
N SER A 113 -1.07 2.71 -13.92
CA SER A 113 -0.26 2.57 -12.71
C SER A 113 -0.47 3.81 -11.87
N VAL A 114 -1.19 3.66 -10.76
CA VAL A 114 -1.30 4.71 -9.75
C VAL A 114 -0.05 4.60 -8.90
N ASP A 115 0.78 5.64 -8.95
CA ASP A 115 2.01 5.73 -8.17
C ASP A 115 1.64 6.06 -6.72
N ILE A 116 1.30 5.02 -5.94
CA ILE A 116 1.01 5.14 -4.50
C ILE A 116 2.27 5.55 -3.70
N SER A 117 3.43 5.56 -4.35
CA SER A 117 4.73 5.95 -3.79
C SER A 117 4.84 7.44 -3.46
N GLN A 118 3.96 8.32 -3.96
CA GLN A 118 4.02 9.76 -3.67
C GLN A 118 3.51 10.15 -2.28
N ILE A 119 2.97 9.19 -1.50
CA ILE A 119 2.65 9.40 -0.08
C ILE A 119 3.84 8.90 0.75
N ASP A 120 5.01 9.48 0.52
CA ASP A 120 6.15 9.34 1.42
C ASP A 120 6.21 10.61 2.28
N PHE A 121 5.66 10.51 3.48
CA PHE A 121 5.75 11.55 4.51
C PHE A 121 6.61 11.00 5.63
N ASP A 122 7.90 10.88 5.35
CA ASP A 122 8.90 10.68 6.39
C ASP A 122 9.00 11.98 7.21
N PRO A 123 8.78 11.93 8.54
CA PRO A 123 9.03 13.07 9.40
C PRO A 123 10.54 13.18 9.66
N GLU A 124 11.17 14.27 9.20
CA GLU A 124 12.39 14.77 9.85
C GLU A 124 12.11 15.17 11.31
#